data_AF-A0AAV3YPM0-F1
#
_entry.id   AF-A0AAV3YPM0-F1
#
_cell.length_a   1.000
_cell.length_b   1.000
_cell.length_c   1.000
_cell.angle_alpha   90.00
_cell.angle_beta   90.00
_cell.angle_gamma   90.00
#
_symmetry.space_group_name_H-M   'P 1'
#
loop_
_entity.id
_entity.type
_entity.pdbx_description
1 polymer ?
#
loop_
_entity_poly.entity_id
_entity_poly.type
_entity_poly.pdbx_seq_one_letter_code
_entity_poly.pdbx_strand_id
1 'polypeptide(L)'
;MTSPQNPTSRRSLAQRQLVGLSLLPAKGRRRTFLHGLVTIQLMVISSKGYAKVANRSIFNIHRELKSILGDETIEVTKFGSDDLMVELKSNDQAKKLGAIAAFLDIPVTVSPHKSLNSSKGVIRSRDLRCCSEEEMVRN
;
A
#
# COMPACT_ATOMS: atom_id res chain seq x y z
N MET A 1 -46.00 -53.65 -21.79
CA MET A 1 -46.35 -53.69 -20.35
C MET A 1 -45.26 -52.90 -19.62
N THR A 2 -45.10 -51.57 -19.72
CA THR A 2 -45.95 -50.41 -19.42
C THR A 2 -46.54 -50.38 -18.00
N SER A 3 -45.94 -49.49 -17.20
CA SER A 3 -46.48 -48.70 -16.07
C SER A 3 -46.35 -49.30 -14.65
N PRO A 4 -46.31 -48.48 -13.56
CA PRO A 4 -46.53 -47.02 -13.51
C PRO A 4 -45.51 -46.20 -12.68
N GLN A 5 -45.51 -44.89 -12.95
CA GLN A 5 -45.06 -43.83 -12.04
C GLN A 5 -46.07 -43.55 -10.90
N ASN A 6 -45.65 -42.68 -9.96
CA ASN A 6 -46.43 -41.76 -9.10
C ASN A 6 -46.54 -42.19 -7.60
N PRO A 7 -46.95 -41.35 -6.62
CA PRO A 7 -46.80 -39.90 -6.39
C PRO A 7 -46.29 -39.53 -4.96
N THR A 8 -45.77 -38.31 -4.82
CA THR A 8 -46.22 -37.25 -3.87
C THR A 8 -46.40 -37.52 -2.36
N SER A 9 -45.44 -36.99 -1.58
CA SER A 9 -45.57 -35.99 -0.49
C SER A 9 -46.55 -36.18 0.68
N ARG A 10 -46.01 -35.96 1.91
CA ARG A 10 -46.59 -35.45 3.19
C ARG A 10 -46.11 -36.35 4.34
N ARG A 11 -45.60 -35.89 5.48
CA ARG A 11 -45.82 -34.67 6.27
C ARG A 11 -44.86 -34.67 7.48
N SER A 12 -44.34 -33.49 7.84
CA SER A 12 -44.34 -32.90 9.21
C SER A 12 -43.48 -33.59 10.31
N LEU A 13 -42.78 -32.94 11.25
CA LEU A 13 -42.79 -31.60 11.84
C LEU A 13 -41.47 -31.38 12.59
N ALA A 14 -40.91 -30.17 12.46
CA ALA A 14 -40.15 -29.40 13.45
C ALA A 14 -39.36 -30.11 14.58
N GLN A 15 -38.03 -29.93 14.59
CA GLN A 15 -37.34 -29.39 15.78
C GLN A 15 -35.99 -28.72 15.45
N ARG A 16 -36.02 -27.38 15.42
CA ARG A 16 -35.04 -26.41 15.96
C ARG A 16 -33.55 -26.81 16.09
N GLN A 17 -32.69 -26.09 15.36
CA GLN A 17 -31.59 -25.32 15.98
C GLN A 17 -31.29 -24.08 15.13
N LEU A 18 -31.50 -22.90 15.72
CA LEU A 18 -31.13 -21.58 15.20
C LEU A 18 -29.65 -21.32 15.50
N VAL A 19 -28.82 -21.15 14.48
CA VAL A 19 -27.59 -20.35 14.58
C VAL A 19 -27.24 -19.75 13.21
N GLY A 20 -27.12 -18.43 13.15
CA GLY A 20 -26.41 -17.74 12.07
C GLY A 20 -27.26 -17.29 10.89
N LEU A 21 -27.95 -16.15 11.07
CA LEU A 21 -28.59 -15.40 10.00
C LEU A 21 -27.58 -15.09 8.88
N SER A 22 -27.97 -15.46 7.67
CA SER A 22 -27.35 -15.11 6.40
C SER A 22 -27.10 -13.61 6.23
N LEU A 23 -25.92 -13.24 5.72
CA LEU A 23 -25.82 -12.11 4.79
C LEU A 23 -25.14 -12.61 3.51
N LEU A 24 -25.98 -12.97 2.53
CA LEU A 24 -25.54 -13.11 1.14
C LEU A 24 -24.94 -11.78 0.69
N PRO A 25 -23.78 -11.74 0.01
CA PRO A 25 -23.25 -10.49 -0.49
C PRO A 25 -24.21 -9.94 -1.55
N ALA A 26 -24.78 -8.77 -1.24
CA ALA A 26 -25.62 -8.02 -2.14
C ALA A 26 -24.92 -7.90 -3.52
N LYS A 27 -25.70 -8.19 -4.58
CA LYS A 27 -25.42 -7.77 -5.96
C LYS A 27 -25.38 -6.23 -6.02
N GLY A 28 -24.31 -5.66 -5.52
CA GLY A 28 -23.85 -4.33 -5.87
C GLY A 28 -22.59 -4.56 -6.67
N ARG A 29 -22.58 -4.13 -7.93
CA ARG A 29 -21.41 -4.12 -8.79
C ARG A 29 -20.37 -3.19 -8.18
N ARG A 30 -19.71 -3.64 -7.11
CA ARG A 30 -18.43 -3.12 -6.67
C ARG A 30 -17.54 -3.36 -7.86
N ARG A 31 -17.29 -2.30 -8.63
CA ARG A 31 -16.03 -2.18 -9.35
C ARG A 31 -14.99 -2.37 -8.27
N THR A 32 -14.55 -3.61 -8.09
CA THR A 32 -13.26 -3.89 -7.51
C THR A 32 -12.32 -3.12 -8.41
N PHE A 33 -11.92 -1.93 -7.97
CA PHE A 33 -10.70 -1.31 -8.45
C PHE A 33 -9.54 -2.18 -7.95
N LEU A 34 -9.50 -3.44 -8.41
CA LEU A 34 -8.32 -4.28 -8.46
C LEU A 34 -7.55 -3.85 -9.72
N HIS A 35 -7.29 -2.55 -9.86
CA HIS A 35 -6.00 -2.19 -10.42
C HIS A 35 -5.05 -2.49 -9.28
N GLY A 36 -4.18 -3.49 -9.48
CA GLY A 36 -3.17 -3.86 -8.50
C GLY A 36 -2.56 -2.58 -7.94
N LEU A 37 -2.71 -2.39 -6.63
CA LEU A 37 -2.19 -1.23 -5.92
C LEU A 37 -0.67 -1.30 -6.03
N VAL A 38 -0.11 -0.78 -7.11
CA VAL A 38 1.30 -0.45 -7.19
C VAL A 38 1.47 0.72 -6.23
N THR A 39 1.74 0.40 -4.97
CA THR A 39 2.09 1.39 -3.96
C THR A 39 3.48 1.90 -4.28
N ILE A 40 3.51 3.08 -4.89
CA ILE A 40 4.72 3.87 -5.01
C ILE A 40 5.09 4.37 -3.62
N GLN A 41 6.32 4.11 -3.19
CA GLN A 41 6.85 4.56 -1.91
C GLN A 41 8.03 5.51 -2.17
N LEU A 42 7.89 6.75 -1.71
CA LEU A 42 8.91 7.77 -1.82
C LEU A 42 9.77 7.77 -0.55
N MET A 43 11.07 7.58 -0.73
CA MET A 43 12.06 7.67 0.34
C MET A 43 13.01 8.84 0.10
N VAL A 44 13.47 9.45 1.18
CA VAL A 44 14.49 10.50 1.17
C VAL A 44 15.76 9.95 1.77
N ILE A 45 16.85 10.09 1.03
CA ILE A 45 18.22 9.81 1.47
C ILE A 45 18.87 11.14 1.81
N SER A 46 19.15 11.35 3.09
CA SER A 46 19.85 12.54 3.58
C SER A 46 21.24 12.19 4.09
N SER A 47 22.24 12.99 3.75
CA SER A 47 23.62 12.79 4.19
C SER A 47 23.85 13.26 5.62
N LYS A 48 24.50 12.42 6.43
CA LYS A 48 24.99 12.81 7.76
C LYS A 48 26.37 13.46 7.61
N GLY A 49 26.44 14.78 7.63
CA GLY A 49 27.70 15.53 7.68
C GLY A 49 27.92 16.47 6.49
N TYR A 50 29.18 16.82 6.24
CA TYR A 50 29.55 17.84 5.23
C TYR A 50 29.54 17.31 3.78
N ALA A 51 29.70 15.99 3.60
CA ALA A 51 29.73 15.37 2.28
C ALA A 51 28.30 15.13 1.77
N LYS A 52 27.93 15.82 0.69
CA LYS A 52 26.57 15.82 0.12
C LYS A 52 26.39 14.70 -0.89
N VAL A 53 25.36 13.87 -0.71
CA VAL A 53 25.02 12.79 -1.66
C VAL A 53 24.59 13.35 -3.01
N ALA A 54 23.92 14.50 -3.04
CA ALA A 54 23.50 15.17 -4.28
C ALA A 54 24.65 15.68 -5.17
N ASN A 55 25.86 15.86 -4.60
CA ASN A 55 27.06 16.28 -5.33
C ASN A 55 27.77 15.11 -6.02
N ARG A 56 27.37 13.87 -5.76
CA ARG A 56 27.89 12.71 -6.49
C ARG A 56 27.35 12.69 -7.92
N SER A 57 28.13 12.07 -8.81
CA SER A 57 27.71 11.87 -10.21
C SER A 57 26.42 11.07 -10.26
N ILE A 58 25.51 11.47 -11.14
CA ILE A 58 24.22 10.80 -11.37
C ILE A 58 24.47 9.32 -11.75
N PHE A 59 25.49 9.03 -12.55
CA PHE A 59 25.84 7.65 -12.92
C PHE A 59 26.25 6.79 -11.71
N ASN A 60 27.01 7.36 -10.77
CA ASN A 60 27.42 6.64 -9.56
C ASN A 60 26.23 6.39 -8.63
N ILE A 61 25.35 7.39 -8.49
CA ILE A 61 24.11 7.28 -7.72
C ILE A 61 23.23 6.16 -8.29
N HIS A 62 23.00 6.16 -9.61
CA HIS A 62 22.22 5.12 -10.26
C HIS A 62 22.86 3.74 -10.16
N ARG A 63 24.18 3.64 -10.34
CA ARG A 63 24.91 2.36 -10.22
C ARG A 63 24.78 1.76 -8.82
N GLU A 64 24.94 2.59 -7.79
CA GLU A 64 24.85 2.15 -6.40
C GLU A 64 23.42 1.73 -6.05
N LEU A 65 22.42 2.53 -6.42
CA LEU A 65 21.01 2.19 -6.20
C LEU A 65 20.62 0.91 -6.94
N LYS A 66 21.11 0.73 -8.16
CA LYS A 66 20.90 -0.50 -8.93
C LYS A 66 21.57 -1.73 -8.28
N SER A 67 22.74 -1.55 -7.67
CA SER A 67 23.43 -2.60 -6.91
C SER A 67 22.62 -3.05 -5.69
N ILE A 68 22.01 -2.09 -4.97
CA ILE A 68 21.22 -2.34 -3.76
C ILE A 68 19.84 -2.92 -4.07
N LEU A 69 19.14 -2.30 -5.01
CA LEU A 69 17.70 -2.51 -5.25
C LEU A 69 17.43 -3.47 -6.42
N GLY A 70 18.42 -3.69 -7.29
CA GLY A 70 18.32 -4.55 -8.48
C GLY A 70 18.02 -3.78 -9.78
N ASP A 71 17.71 -4.52 -10.85
CA ASP A 71 17.38 -3.98 -12.19
C ASP A 71 16.00 -3.30 -12.27
N GLU A 72 15.21 -3.32 -11.20
CA GLU A 72 13.90 -2.69 -11.17
C GLU A 72 13.99 -1.17 -11.35
N THR A 73 13.04 -0.57 -12.08
CA THR A 73 13.06 0.85 -12.41
C THR A 73 12.95 1.71 -11.14
N ILE A 74 14.03 2.41 -10.82
CA ILE A 74 14.13 3.35 -9.70
C ILE A 74 14.21 4.76 -10.28
N GLU A 75 13.28 5.63 -9.90
CA GLU A 75 13.36 7.04 -10.27
C GLU A 75 14.07 7.80 -9.16
N VAL A 76 15.08 8.58 -9.54
CA VAL A 76 15.93 9.33 -8.62
C VAL A 76 15.82 10.79 -8.96
N THR A 77 15.34 11.57 -8.01
CA THR A 77 15.20 13.02 -8.12
C THR A 77 16.09 13.67 -7.07
N LYS A 78 16.88 14.68 -7.46
CA LYS A 78 17.63 15.48 -6.48
C LYS A 78 16.63 16.32 -5.70
N PHE A 79 16.60 16.15 -4.39
CA PHE A 79 15.65 16.83 -3.51
C PHE A 79 16.42 17.85 -2.67
N GLY A 80 16.36 19.12 -3.08
CA GLY A 80 17.20 20.16 -2.52
C GLY A 80 18.67 20.00 -2.91
N SER A 81 19.54 20.77 -2.24
CA SER A 81 20.98 20.80 -2.54
C SER A 81 21.75 19.60 -2.00
N ASP A 82 21.19 18.89 -1.01
CA ASP A 82 21.94 17.97 -0.17
C ASP A 82 21.36 16.55 -0.20
N ASP A 83 20.04 16.42 -0.41
CA ASP A 83 19.31 15.16 -0.30
C ASP A 83 18.91 14.57 -1.67
N LEU A 84 18.60 13.28 -1.67
CA LEU A 84 18.08 12.55 -2.83
C LEU A 84 16.70 11.98 -2.49
N MET A 85 15.75 12.14 -3.40
CA MET A 85 14.46 11.47 -3.34
C MET A 85 14.45 10.29 -4.30
N VAL A 86 14.01 9.15 -3.80
CA VAL A 86 13.99 7.89 -4.53
C VAL A 86 12.58 7.35 -4.53
N GLU A 87 12.07 7.09 -5.73
CA GLU A 87 10.77 6.47 -5.95
C GLU A 87 10.94 4.96 -6.11
N LEU A 88 10.27 4.22 -5.23
CA LEU A 88 10.32 2.76 -5.17
C LEU A 88 8.96 2.18 -5.54
N LYS A 89 8.97 1.13 -6.35
CA LYS A 89 7.74 0.45 -6.82
C LYS A 89 7.41 -0.80 -6.02
N SER A 90 8.33 -1.25 -5.18
CA SER A 90 8.18 -2.45 -4.35
C SER A 90 8.51 -2.16 -2.89
N ASN A 91 7.76 -2.79 -1.97
CA ASN A 91 8.00 -2.66 -0.54
C ASN A 91 9.33 -3.30 -0.11
N ASP A 92 9.79 -4.33 -0.83
CA ASP A 92 11.05 -5.00 -0.53
C ASP A 92 12.25 -4.09 -0.83
N GLN A 93 12.14 -3.26 -1.88
CA GLN A 93 13.10 -2.20 -2.15
C GLN A 93 13.17 -1.20 -0.99
N ALA A 94 12.01 -0.79 -0.47
CA ALA A 94 11.94 0.17 0.64
C ALA A 94 12.59 -0.38 1.91
N LYS A 95 12.39 -1.66 2.22
CA LYS A 95 13.07 -2.33 3.34
C LYS A 95 14.59 -2.40 3.14
N LYS A 96 15.05 -2.77 1.94
CA LYS A 96 16.47 -2.81 1.60
C LYS A 96 17.12 -1.44 1.73
N LEU A 97 16.49 -0.41 1.17
CA LEU A 97 16.99 0.96 1.24
C LEU A 97 17.01 1.48 2.69
N GLY A 98 15.95 1.19 3.46
CA GLY A 98 15.86 1.57 4.87
C GLY A 98 16.91 0.91 5.77
N ALA A 99 17.46 -0.24 5.39
CA ALA A 99 18.50 -0.94 6.14
C ALA A 99 19.92 -0.34 5.94
N ILE A 100 20.09 0.57 4.97
CA ILE A 100 21.40 1.10 4.61
C ILE A 100 21.78 2.27 5.51
N ALA A 101 22.98 2.19 6.08
CA ALA A 101 23.57 3.25 6.89
C ALA A 101 24.56 4.13 6.11
N ALA A 102 25.08 3.66 4.98
CA ALA A 102 26.07 4.38 4.16
C ALA A 102 25.80 4.20 2.67
N PHE A 103 25.94 5.27 1.90
CA PHE A 103 25.72 5.32 0.46
C PHE A 103 26.90 6.04 -0.19
N LEU A 104 27.63 5.36 -1.10
CA LEU A 104 28.85 5.89 -1.74
C LEU A 104 29.89 6.42 -0.72
N ASP A 105 30.15 5.62 0.32
CA ASP A 105 31.04 5.92 1.46
C ASP A 105 30.61 7.13 2.31
N ILE A 106 29.41 7.66 2.11
CA ILE A 106 28.85 8.75 2.90
C ILE A 106 27.83 8.15 3.86
N PRO A 107 27.91 8.42 5.18
CA PRO A 107 26.88 8.00 6.10
C PRO A 107 25.57 8.73 5.79
N VAL A 108 24.46 7.99 5.66
CA VAL A 108 23.16 8.54 5.29
C VAL A 108 22.07 8.14 6.27
N THR A 109 20.98 8.89 6.31
CA THR A 109 19.69 8.48 6.85
C THR A 109 18.71 8.28 5.72
N VAL A 110 18.05 7.12 5.71
CA VAL A 110 16.90 6.88 4.84
C VAL A 110 15.64 7.04 5.67
N SER A 111 14.72 7.88 5.19
CA SER A 111 13.42 8.08 5.84
C SER A 111 12.28 8.12 4.80
N PRO A 112 11.08 7.63 5.14
CA PRO A 112 9.93 7.80 4.26
C PRO A 112 9.58 9.27 4.13
N HIS A 113 9.23 9.71 2.92
CA HIS A 113 8.79 11.08 2.69
C HIS A 113 7.49 11.38 3.44
N LYS A 114 7.44 12.51 4.17
CA LYS A 114 6.36 12.82 5.13
C LYS A 114 4.99 13.05 4.50
N SER A 115 4.93 13.77 3.38
CA SER A 115 3.66 14.17 2.75
C SER A 115 3.35 13.41 1.47
N LEU A 116 4.33 13.27 0.56
CA LEU A 116 4.14 12.60 -0.74
C LEU A 116 3.79 11.09 -0.66
N ASN A 117 3.99 10.44 0.49
CA ASN A 117 3.49 9.07 0.73
C ASN A 117 2.02 9.03 1.18
N SER A 118 1.36 10.18 1.31
CA SER A 118 -0.03 10.31 1.74
C SER A 118 -0.80 11.19 0.76
N SER A 119 -2.03 10.80 0.43
CA SER A 119 -2.94 11.67 -0.32
C SER A 119 -3.87 12.40 0.65
N LYS A 120 -4.00 13.72 0.50
CA LYS A 120 -5.02 14.49 1.22
C LYS A 120 -6.32 14.41 0.43
N GLY A 121 -7.28 13.64 0.93
CA GLY A 121 -8.63 13.55 0.38
C GLY A 121 -9.63 14.37 1.19
N VAL A 122 -10.63 14.96 0.53
CA VAL A 122 -11.80 15.52 1.21
C VAL A 122 -12.94 14.51 1.14
N ILE A 123 -13.40 14.04 2.29
CA ILE A 123 -14.56 13.16 2.39
C ILE A 123 -15.78 14.02 2.73
N ARG A 124 -16.79 14.02 1.85
CA ARG A 124 -18.10 14.62 2.14
C ARG A 124 -19.07 13.50 2.52
N SER A 125 -19.48 13.44 3.78
CA SER A 125 -20.51 12.53 4.27
C SER A 125 -21.38 13.24 5.32
N ARG A 126 -22.69 12.96 5.33
CA ARG A 126 -23.61 13.47 6.36
C ARG A 126 -23.41 12.76 7.69
N ASP A 127 -22.97 11.51 7.65
CA ASP A 127 -22.79 10.67 8.84
C ASP A 127 -21.56 11.10 9.66
N LEU A 128 -20.54 11.64 8.99
CA LEU A 128 -19.34 12.20 9.62
C LEU A 128 -19.55 13.59 10.23
N ARG A 129 -20.75 14.19 10.07
CA ARG A 129 -21.03 15.57 10.55
C ARG A 129 -21.00 15.69 12.07
N CYS A 130 -21.28 14.60 12.79
CA CYS A 130 -21.28 14.56 14.25
C CYS A 130 -20.02 13.90 14.83
N CYS A 131 -19.10 13.42 13.98
CA CYS A 131 -17.87 12.79 14.44
C CYS A 131 -16.85 13.86 14.80
N SER A 132 -16.23 13.70 15.97
CA SER A 132 -15.10 14.54 16.39
C SER A 132 -13.82 14.12 15.65
N GLU A 133 -12.83 15.03 15.54
CA GLU A 133 -11.55 14.71 14.87
C GLU A 133 -10.83 13.56 15.58
N GLU A 134 -10.94 13.47 16.90
CA GLU A 134 -10.31 12.44 17.70
C GLU A 134 -10.93 11.06 17.49
N GLU A 135 -12.21 10.98 17.12
CA GLU A 135 -12.87 9.72 16.73
C GLU A 135 -12.45 9.28 15.32
N MET A 136 -12.17 10.22 14.42
CA MET A 136 -11.74 9.92 13.06
C MET A 136 -10.29 9.39 13.00
N VAL A 137 -9.41 9.84 13.91
CA VAL A 137 -7.99 9.42 13.95
C VAL A 137 -7.77 8.10 14.71
N ARG A 138 -8.72 7.68 15.54
CA ARG A 138 -8.58 6.49 16.42
C ARG A 138 -8.77 5.13 15.74
N ASN A 139 -9.12 5.09 14.46
CA ASN A 139 -9.32 3.88 13.66
C ASN A 139 -8.25 3.72 12.58
#